data_AF-A0A7K3NL12-F1
#
_entry.id   AF-A0A7K3NL12-F1
#
_cell.length_a   1.000
_cell.length_b   1.000
_cell.length_c   1.000
_cell.angle_alpha   90.00
_cell.angle_beta   90.00
_cell.angle_gamma   90.00
#
_symmetry.space_group_name_H-M   'P 1'
#
loop_
_entity.id
_entity.type
_entity.pdbx_description
1 polymer ?
#
loop_
_entity_poly.entity_id
_entity_poly.type
_entity_poly.pdbx_seq_one_letter_code
_entity_poly.pdbx_strand_id
1 'polypeptide(L)'
;MKRTTVLLAVAALCLGLASGCSTARNTWKDTKKLYKEYVDTDPTVDLTDEGITDPALQKLARLFGPVDQRLEMFIRVYYTQDNPPEAEWCEQLLRDFPWLSGVAVVNKDGSIRMQQPLIAMRPLEFGPILDNENRYAKRGLAATASVDDMGPIIYVGAPFFENNEFAGAIVSWFEPRNIVEASPAPDELIMLQPEAVLWPTAASGEGAGQGFLSANWAEVLKTEVQGEIQAGGGRYVWQSRYIGQLPILYLTQAPAGNEVKADKAAAAEVGQAAEASITEAPPADAGVGQELPPETVTPPPSF
;
A
#
# COMPACT_ATOMS: atom_id res chain seq x y z
N MET A 1 57.90 -52.88 32.67
CA MET A 1 57.61 -51.56 33.30
C MET A 1 57.43 -50.39 32.32
N LYS A 2 57.74 -50.49 31.01
CA LYS A 2 57.63 -49.35 30.07
C LYS A 2 56.25 -49.18 29.37
N ARG A 3 55.42 -50.23 29.32
CA ARG A 3 54.10 -50.19 28.64
C ARG A 3 52.97 -49.63 29.53
N THR A 4 53.05 -49.85 30.83
CA THR A 4 52.05 -49.38 31.82
C THR A 4 52.12 -47.88 32.06
N THR A 5 53.32 -47.28 32.04
CA THR A 5 53.51 -45.83 32.20
C THR A 5 53.05 -45.03 30.98
N VAL A 6 53.20 -45.58 29.77
CA VAL A 6 52.71 -44.95 28.54
C VAL A 6 51.17 -44.98 28.48
N LEU A 7 50.55 -46.09 28.90
CA LEU A 7 49.07 -46.19 28.99
C LEU A 7 48.47 -45.20 30.00
N LEU A 8 49.11 -45.01 31.16
CA LEU A 8 48.68 -44.02 32.16
C LEU A 8 48.83 -42.58 31.68
N ALA A 9 49.91 -42.26 30.95
CA ALA A 9 50.11 -40.92 30.38
C ALA A 9 49.10 -40.60 29.27
N VAL A 10 48.77 -41.57 28.41
CA VAL A 10 47.74 -41.42 27.38
C VAL A 10 46.33 -41.30 28.00
N ALA A 11 46.02 -42.08 29.04
CA ALA A 11 44.74 -41.97 29.74
C ALA A 11 44.56 -40.59 30.41
N ALA A 12 45.62 -40.06 31.05
CA ALA A 12 45.60 -38.73 31.65
C ALA A 12 45.46 -37.61 30.61
N LEU A 13 46.08 -37.75 29.44
CA LEU A 13 45.93 -36.80 28.32
C LEU A 13 44.51 -36.84 27.73
N CYS A 14 43.92 -38.03 27.57
CA CYS A 14 42.55 -38.19 27.09
C CYS A 14 41.52 -37.62 28.08
N LEU A 15 41.75 -37.76 29.40
CA LEU A 15 40.91 -37.16 30.43
C LEU A 15 41.00 -35.62 30.47
N GLY A 16 42.17 -35.04 30.17
CA GLY A 16 42.36 -33.59 30.05
C GLY A 16 41.74 -32.99 28.78
N LEU A 17 41.68 -33.74 27.68
CA LEU A 17 41.03 -33.31 26.44
C LEU A 17 39.50 -33.42 26.50
N ALA A 18 38.98 -34.40 27.26
CA ALA A 18 37.53 -34.59 27.44
C ALA A 18 36.87 -33.48 28.28
N SER A 19 37.58 -32.89 29.24
CA SER A 19 37.08 -31.76 30.06
C SER A 19 37.12 -30.40 29.35
N GLY A 20 37.87 -30.28 28.25
CA GLY A 20 37.88 -29.08 27.40
C GLY A 20 36.66 -28.97 26.48
N CYS A 21 36.06 -30.11 26.09
CA CYS A 21 34.92 -30.13 25.18
C CYS A 21 33.62 -29.57 25.78
N SER A 22 33.38 -29.75 27.09
CA SER A 22 32.19 -29.18 27.75
C SER A 22 32.32 -27.67 27.95
N THR A 23 33.50 -27.20 28.36
CA THR A 23 33.80 -25.77 28.56
C THR A 23 33.78 -25.01 27.24
N ALA A 24 34.45 -25.50 26.20
CA ALA A 24 34.42 -24.87 24.88
C ALA A 24 33.01 -24.80 24.28
N ARG A 25 32.18 -25.82 24.51
CA ARG A 25 30.78 -25.83 24.05
C ARG A 25 29.91 -24.83 24.81
N ASN A 26 30.16 -24.64 26.10
CA ASN A 26 29.44 -23.64 26.90
C ASN A 26 29.90 -22.23 26.53
N THR A 27 31.20 -21.97 26.41
CA THR A 27 31.73 -20.68 25.94
C THR A 27 31.23 -20.33 24.54
N TRP A 28 31.17 -21.31 23.62
CA TRP A 28 30.61 -21.10 22.28
C TRP A 28 29.12 -20.73 22.31
N LYS A 29 28.34 -21.35 23.20
CA LYS A 29 26.92 -21.01 23.40
C LYS A 29 26.76 -19.61 23.97
N ASP A 30 27.58 -19.25 24.95
CA ASP A 30 27.54 -17.93 25.60
C ASP A 30 27.95 -16.83 24.61
N THR A 31 28.99 -17.05 23.81
CA THR A 31 29.39 -16.12 22.74
C THR A 31 28.30 -16.00 21.68
N LYS A 32 27.65 -17.11 21.29
CA LYS A 32 26.53 -17.07 20.33
C LYS A 32 25.31 -16.34 20.89
N LYS A 33 25.04 -16.48 22.20
CA LYS A 33 23.98 -15.77 22.90
C LYS A 33 24.26 -14.26 22.94
N LEU A 34 25.47 -13.86 23.33
CA LEU A 34 25.89 -12.46 23.33
C LEU A 34 25.90 -11.86 21.92
N TYR A 35 26.30 -12.64 20.91
CA TYR A 35 26.24 -12.22 19.51
C TYR A 35 24.79 -11.94 19.07
N LYS A 36 23.84 -12.82 19.41
CA LYS A 36 22.41 -12.61 19.16
C LYS A 36 21.77 -11.50 20.01
N GLU A 37 22.37 -11.11 21.12
CA GLU A 37 21.83 -10.07 21.99
C GLU A 37 22.28 -8.67 21.55
N TYR A 38 23.55 -8.52 21.12
CA TYR A 38 24.17 -7.22 20.87
C TYR A 38 24.60 -6.94 19.43
N VAL A 39 24.72 -7.97 18.58
CA VAL A 39 25.26 -7.82 17.21
C VAL A 39 24.20 -8.17 16.16
N ASP A 40 23.49 -9.27 16.37
CA ASP A 40 22.43 -9.79 15.50
C ASP A 40 21.16 -9.98 16.32
N THR A 41 20.72 -8.87 16.93
CA THR A 41 19.47 -8.82 17.67
C THR A 41 18.33 -9.13 16.72
N ASP A 42 17.59 -10.20 17.01
CA ASP A 42 16.41 -10.57 16.23
C ASP A 42 15.47 -9.35 16.22
N PRO A 43 15.15 -8.77 15.05
CA PRO A 43 14.38 -7.52 14.99
C PRO A 43 12.98 -7.78 15.55
N THR A 44 12.65 -7.09 16.63
CA THR A 44 11.30 -7.07 17.17
C THR A 44 10.57 -5.88 16.59
N VAL A 45 9.48 -6.14 15.87
CA VAL A 45 8.56 -5.09 15.41
C VAL A 45 7.58 -4.84 16.54
N ASP A 46 7.65 -3.67 17.15
CA ASP A 46 6.62 -3.21 18.07
C ASP A 46 5.45 -2.68 17.25
N LEU A 47 4.34 -3.44 17.20
CA LEU A 47 3.12 -3.04 16.48
C LEU A 47 2.31 -1.99 17.26
N THR A 48 2.70 -1.67 18.50
CA THR A 48 2.05 -0.64 19.32
C THR A 48 2.69 0.73 19.16
N ASP A 49 3.91 0.79 18.62
CA ASP A 49 4.55 2.05 18.23
C ASP A 49 4.09 2.45 16.84
N GLU A 50 3.20 3.44 16.78
CA GLU A 50 2.69 3.98 15.52
C GLU A 50 3.77 4.73 14.70
N GLY A 51 4.97 4.94 15.24
CA GLY A 51 6.11 5.55 14.55
C GLY A 51 5.97 7.05 14.23
N ILE A 52 4.75 7.61 14.38
CA ILE A 52 4.43 9.02 14.23
C ILE A 52 4.03 9.55 15.60
N THR A 53 4.71 10.58 16.12
CA THR A 53 4.42 11.13 17.45
C THR A 53 3.37 12.24 17.43
N ASP A 54 3.13 12.85 16.28
CA ASP A 54 2.11 13.90 16.10
C ASP A 54 0.71 13.27 15.93
N PRO A 55 -0.22 13.50 16.86
CA PRO A 55 -1.59 12.98 16.77
C PRO A 55 -2.33 13.42 15.53
N ALA A 56 -2.06 14.62 15.00
CA ALA A 56 -2.71 15.11 13.79
C ALA A 56 -2.26 14.31 12.57
N LEU A 57 -0.96 14.00 12.47
CA LEU A 57 -0.42 13.15 11.41
C LEU A 57 -0.86 11.69 11.54
N GLN A 58 -0.94 11.15 12.77
CA GLN A 58 -1.53 9.82 13.01
C GLN A 58 -2.98 9.77 12.52
N LYS A 59 -3.78 10.78 12.87
CA LYS A 59 -5.16 10.91 12.40
C LYS A 59 -5.21 10.95 10.87
N LEU A 60 -4.42 11.80 10.24
CA LEU A 60 -4.34 11.89 8.77
C LEU A 60 -4.02 10.52 8.16
N ALA A 61 -2.96 9.85 8.63
CA ALA A 61 -2.53 8.54 8.14
C ALA A 61 -3.64 7.48 8.25
N ARG A 62 -4.40 7.46 9.34
CA ARG A 62 -5.55 6.55 9.50
C ARG A 62 -6.68 6.87 8.53
N LEU A 63 -6.93 8.15 8.26
CA LEU A 63 -7.99 8.58 7.37
C LEU A 63 -7.66 8.28 5.90
N PHE A 64 -6.47 8.65 5.41
CA PHE A 64 -6.12 8.48 4.00
C PHE A 64 -5.49 7.12 3.67
N GLY A 65 -4.91 6.42 4.65
CA GLY A 65 -4.19 5.15 4.43
C GLY A 65 -4.98 4.10 3.67
N PRO A 66 -6.22 3.76 4.06
CA PRO A 66 -7.05 2.80 3.32
C PRO A 66 -7.41 3.28 1.90
N VAL A 67 -7.58 4.60 1.71
CA VAL A 67 -7.86 5.21 0.39
C VAL A 67 -6.63 5.04 -0.51
N ASP A 68 -5.44 5.41 -0.02
CA ASP A 68 -4.19 5.31 -0.78
C ASP A 68 -3.81 3.86 -1.07
N GLN A 69 -4.08 2.93 -0.15
CA GLN A 69 -3.83 1.51 -0.38
C GLN A 69 -4.66 0.98 -1.57
N ARG A 70 -5.95 1.32 -1.65
CA ARG A 70 -6.80 0.93 -2.80
C ARG A 70 -6.29 1.53 -4.10
N LEU A 71 -5.90 2.81 -4.06
CA LEU A 71 -5.35 3.51 -5.21
C LEU A 71 -4.02 2.91 -5.69
N GLU A 72 -3.12 2.59 -4.76
CA GLU A 72 -1.82 1.96 -5.04
C GLU A 72 -2.00 0.58 -5.69
N MET A 73 -2.91 -0.24 -5.15
CA MET A 73 -3.20 -1.56 -5.74
C MET A 73 -3.71 -1.46 -7.17
N PHE A 74 -4.57 -0.47 -7.45
CA PHE A 74 -5.04 -0.17 -8.81
C PHE A 74 -3.91 0.30 -9.73
N ILE A 75 -3.09 1.24 -9.27
CA ILE A 75 -1.95 1.78 -10.03
C ILE A 75 -0.95 0.67 -10.40
N ARG A 76 -0.74 -0.31 -9.52
CA ARG A 76 0.13 -1.47 -9.82
C ARG A 76 -0.38 -2.29 -10.98
N VAL A 77 -1.69 -2.52 -11.08
CA VAL A 77 -2.29 -3.24 -12.22
C VAL A 77 -2.02 -2.48 -13.51
N TYR A 78 -2.13 -1.16 -13.50
CA TYR A 78 -1.83 -0.31 -14.65
C TYR A 78 -0.37 -0.40 -15.12
N TYR A 79 0.59 -0.48 -14.19
CA TYR A 79 1.99 -0.65 -14.55
C TYR A 79 2.32 -1.99 -15.22
N THR A 80 1.45 -3.00 -15.11
CA THR A 80 1.68 -4.30 -15.75
C THR A 80 1.23 -4.36 -17.21
N GLN A 81 0.48 -3.35 -17.68
CA GLN A 81 -0.17 -3.40 -18.98
C GLN A 81 0.57 -2.53 -20.01
N ASP A 82 1.24 -3.18 -20.97
CA ASP A 82 1.99 -2.51 -22.06
C ASP A 82 1.26 -2.61 -23.42
N ASN A 83 0.32 -3.57 -23.54
CA ASN A 83 -0.45 -3.83 -24.75
C ASN A 83 -1.92 -3.39 -24.57
N PRO A 84 -2.66 -3.07 -25.66
CA PRO A 84 -4.07 -2.76 -25.54
C PRO A 84 -4.83 -3.95 -24.91
N PRO A 85 -5.57 -3.75 -23.81
CA PRO A 85 -6.27 -4.83 -23.13
C PRO A 85 -7.55 -5.22 -23.89
N GLU A 86 -8.01 -6.44 -23.65
CA GLU A 86 -9.27 -6.96 -24.16
C GLU A 86 -10.46 -6.57 -23.26
N ALA A 87 -11.68 -6.79 -23.76
CA ALA A 87 -12.93 -6.57 -23.02
C ALA A 87 -12.95 -7.25 -21.64
N GLU A 88 -12.54 -8.51 -21.58
CA GLU A 88 -12.54 -9.31 -20.35
C GLU A 88 -11.61 -8.73 -19.28
N TRP A 89 -10.44 -8.19 -19.68
CA TRP A 89 -9.52 -7.55 -18.75
C TRP A 89 -10.13 -6.29 -18.15
N CYS A 90 -10.81 -5.48 -18.96
CA CYS A 90 -11.49 -4.27 -18.48
C CYS A 90 -12.62 -4.60 -17.51
N GLU A 91 -13.40 -5.65 -17.79
CA GLU A 91 -14.43 -6.11 -16.86
C GLU A 91 -13.83 -6.64 -15.56
N GLN A 92 -12.73 -7.39 -15.64
CA GLN A 92 -12.05 -7.89 -14.45
C GLN A 92 -11.49 -6.75 -13.59
N LEU A 93 -10.90 -5.72 -14.22
CA LEU A 93 -10.44 -4.52 -13.53
C LEU A 93 -11.58 -3.87 -12.72
N LEU A 94 -12.77 -3.70 -13.31
CA LEU A 94 -13.91 -3.12 -12.61
C LEU A 94 -14.47 -4.03 -11.50
N ARG A 95 -14.32 -5.36 -11.63
CA ARG A 95 -14.66 -6.31 -10.57
C ARG A 95 -13.70 -6.21 -9.39
N ASP A 96 -12.40 -6.09 -9.67
CA ASP A 96 -11.34 -6.00 -8.64
C ASP A 96 -11.35 -4.64 -7.95
N PHE A 97 -11.73 -3.58 -8.67
CA PHE A 97 -11.78 -2.20 -8.17
C PHE A 97 -13.19 -1.61 -8.34
N PRO A 98 -14.16 -2.02 -7.49
CA PRO A 98 -15.57 -1.62 -7.62
C PRO A 98 -15.84 -0.13 -7.35
N TRP A 99 -14.85 0.61 -6.87
CA TRP A 99 -14.90 2.06 -6.70
C TRP A 99 -14.61 2.83 -7.99
N LEU A 100 -14.10 2.15 -9.04
CA LEU A 100 -13.96 2.74 -10.37
C LEU A 100 -15.33 2.87 -11.03
N SER A 101 -15.55 4.01 -11.67
CA SER A 101 -16.79 4.30 -12.38
C SER A 101 -16.75 3.80 -13.82
N GLY A 102 -15.56 3.57 -14.36
CA GLY A 102 -15.36 2.87 -15.61
C GLY A 102 -13.92 2.86 -16.11
N VAL A 103 -13.75 2.28 -17.29
CA VAL A 103 -12.49 2.15 -18.03
C VAL A 103 -12.75 2.26 -19.52
N ALA A 104 -11.85 2.91 -20.25
CA ALA A 104 -11.86 3.03 -21.69
C ALA A 104 -10.46 2.76 -22.25
N VAL A 105 -10.40 2.14 -23.43
CA VAL A 105 -9.16 2.08 -24.22
C VAL A 105 -9.32 3.08 -25.34
N VAL A 106 -8.48 4.11 -25.31
CA VAL A 106 -8.58 5.27 -26.20
C VAL A 106 -7.31 5.37 -27.03
N ASN A 107 -7.46 5.50 -28.35
CA ASN A 107 -6.37 5.77 -29.25
C ASN A 107 -5.77 7.15 -29.00
N LYS A 108 -4.53 7.37 -29.47
CA LYS A 108 -3.87 8.68 -29.42
C LYS A 108 -4.65 9.80 -30.13
N ASP A 109 -5.53 9.48 -31.08
CA ASP A 109 -6.39 10.43 -31.78
C ASP A 109 -7.70 10.74 -31.04
N GLY A 110 -7.90 10.16 -29.85
CA GLY A 110 -9.11 10.31 -29.04
C GLY A 110 -10.24 9.35 -29.39
N SER A 111 -10.08 8.48 -30.41
CA SER A 111 -11.11 7.49 -30.74
C SER A 111 -11.15 6.37 -29.69
N ILE A 112 -12.36 6.05 -29.23
CA ILE A 112 -12.59 5.01 -28.22
C ILE A 112 -12.63 3.65 -28.92
N ARG A 113 -11.70 2.76 -28.59
CA ARG A 113 -11.72 1.36 -29.05
C ARG A 113 -12.75 0.54 -28.29
N MET A 114 -12.80 0.75 -26.98
CA MET A 114 -13.72 0.08 -26.08
C MET A 114 -13.92 0.90 -24.82
N GLN A 115 -15.07 0.72 -24.17
CA GLN A 115 -15.44 1.40 -22.95
C GLN A 115 -16.35 0.49 -22.12
N GLN A 116 -16.14 0.50 -20.80
CA GLN A 116 -17.03 -0.07 -19.81
C GLN A 116 -17.27 0.94 -18.68
N PRO A 117 -18.53 1.27 -18.33
CA PRO A 117 -19.76 0.84 -19.00
C PRO A 117 -19.87 1.39 -20.43
N LEU A 118 -20.59 0.69 -21.30
CA LEU A 118 -20.79 1.09 -22.71
C LEU A 118 -21.37 2.50 -22.84
N ILE A 119 -22.25 2.89 -21.93
CA ILE A 119 -22.83 4.22 -21.84
C ILE A 119 -22.43 4.78 -20.47
N ALA A 120 -21.66 5.87 -20.48
CA ALA A 120 -21.31 6.59 -19.27
C ALA A 120 -22.50 7.42 -18.78
N MET A 121 -22.63 7.53 -17.46
CA MET A 121 -23.69 8.34 -16.82
C MET A 121 -23.43 9.85 -16.92
N ARG A 122 -22.22 10.24 -17.34
CA ARG A 122 -21.77 11.62 -17.54
C ARG A 122 -20.91 11.72 -18.80
N PRO A 123 -20.85 12.88 -19.47
CA PRO A 123 -19.89 13.12 -20.54
C PRO A 123 -18.45 12.90 -20.06
N LEU A 124 -17.64 12.20 -20.86
CA LEU A 124 -16.23 11.91 -20.55
C LEU A 124 -15.33 12.66 -21.53
N GLU A 125 -14.29 13.29 -21.02
CA GLU A 125 -13.34 14.09 -21.79
C GLU A 125 -11.94 13.49 -21.70
N PHE A 126 -11.52 12.76 -22.75
CA PHE A 126 -10.23 12.07 -22.78
C PHE A 126 -9.06 12.92 -23.31
N GLY A 127 -9.33 14.08 -23.91
CA GLY A 127 -8.28 14.95 -24.46
C GLY A 127 -7.18 15.31 -23.45
N PRO A 128 -7.52 15.90 -22.28
CA PRO A 128 -6.52 16.33 -21.30
C PRO A 128 -5.63 15.20 -20.77
N ILE A 129 -6.15 13.98 -20.64
CA ILE A 129 -5.35 12.85 -20.20
C ILE A 129 -4.40 12.38 -21.32
N LEU A 130 -4.86 12.39 -22.58
CA LEU A 130 -4.05 12.05 -23.77
C LEU A 130 -2.94 13.06 -24.10
N ASP A 131 -3.10 14.33 -23.72
CA ASP A 131 -2.09 15.38 -23.89
C ASP A 131 -0.77 15.11 -23.12
N ASN A 132 -0.72 14.05 -22.31
CA ASN A 132 0.46 13.60 -21.58
C ASN A 132 1.41 12.71 -22.40
N GLU A 133 1.43 12.86 -23.73
CA GLU A 133 2.24 12.06 -24.67
C GLU A 133 3.71 11.94 -24.24
N ASN A 134 4.32 13.02 -23.73
CA ASN A 134 5.71 13.01 -23.26
C ASN A 134 5.96 12.05 -22.08
N ARG A 135 4.96 11.84 -21.22
CA ARG A 135 5.02 10.85 -20.13
C ARG A 135 4.79 9.45 -20.68
N TYR A 136 3.81 9.32 -21.56
CA TYR A 136 3.45 8.05 -22.21
C TYR A 136 4.57 7.48 -23.07
N ALA A 137 5.30 8.31 -23.82
CA ALA A 137 6.48 7.90 -24.58
C ALA A 137 7.58 7.26 -23.70
N LYS A 138 7.56 7.52 -22.39
CA LYS A 138 8.49 6.95 -21.39
C LYS A 138 7.83 5.86 -20.54
N ARG A 139 6.69 5.30 -20.98
CA ARG A 139 5.89 4.32 -20.22
C ARG A 139 5.41 4.83 -18.86
N GLY A 140 5.30 6.15 -18.70
CA GLY A 140 4.85 6.77 -17.47
C GLY A 140 3.32 6.87 -17.42
N LEU A 141 2.75 6.70 -16.22
CA LEU A 141 1.35 7.00 -15.97
C LEU A 141 1.09 8.51 -16.00
N ALA A 142 -0.15 8.86 -16.30
CA ALA A 142 -0.67 10.20 -16.13
C ALA A 142 -1.98 10.19 -15.34
N ALA A 143 -2.32 11.31 -14.72
CA ALA A 143 -3.65 11.53 -14.18
C ALA A 143 -4.08 12.98 -14.38
N THR A 144 -5.39 13.19 -14.48
CA THR A 144 -6.00 14.52 -14.56
C THR A 144 -7.26 14.51 -13.70
N ALA A 145 -7.67 15.67 -13.20
CA ALA A 145 -8.96 15.80 -12.55
C ALA A 145 -9.70 17.01 -13.08
N SER A 146 -11.01 16.87 -13.25
CA SER A 146 -11.90 17.95 -13.64
C SER A 146 -13.09 18.01 -12.70
N VAL A 147 -13.73 19.17 -12.64
CA VAL A 147 -14.94 19.41 -11.85
C VAL A 147 -15.99 19.98 -12.79
N ASP A 148 -17.16 19.36 -12.83
CA ASP A 148 -18.33 19.85 -13.55
C ASP A 148 -19.56 19.88 -12.62
N ASP A 149 -20.74 20.09 -13.19
CA ASP A 149 -22.01 20.18 -12.46
C ASP A 149 -22.39 18.87 -11.73
N MET A 150 -21.84 17.73 -12.14
CA MET A 150 -22.04 16.42 -11.48
C MET A 150 -20.97 16.15 -10.41
N GLY A 151 -20.01 17.05 -10.26
CA GLY A 151 -18.92 16.96 -9.29
C GLY A 151 -17.60 16.49 -9.88
N PRO A 152 -16.57 16.34 -9.02
CA PRO A 152 -15.22 16.02 -9.45
C PRO A 152 -15.11 14.62 -10.03
N ILE A 153 -14.23 14.47 -11.02
CA ILE A 153 -13.84 13.21 -11.63
C ILE A 153 -12.32 13.19 -11.76
N ILE A 154 -11.71 12.05 -11.43
CA ILE A 154 -10.29 11.80 -11.66
C ILE A 154 -10.17 10.77 -12.78
N TYR A 155 -9.30 11.06 -13.74
CA TYR A 155 -8.86 10.15 -14.79
C TYR A 155 -7.45 9.68 -14.48
N VAL A 156 -7.20 8.38 -14.61
CA VAL A 156 -5.86 7.78 -14.53
C VAL A 156 -5.61 7.04 -15.84
N GLY A 157 -4.49 7.34 -16.49
CA GLY A 157 -4.14 6.81 -17.80
C GLY A 157 -2.82 6.04 -17.78
N ALA A 158 -2.83 4.82 -18.31
CA ALA A 158 -1.64 4.04 -18.64
C ALA A 158 -1.45 3.95 -20.15
N PRO A 159 -0.23 4.15 -20.69
CA PRO A 159 0.00 4.02 -22.11
C PRO A 159 -0.04 2.56 -22.56
N PHE A 160 -0.53 2.30 -23.77
CA PHE A 160 -0.27 1.06 -24.47
C PHE A 160 0.45 1.33 -25.79
N PHE A 161 1.16 0.32 -26.28
CA PHE A 161 2.02 0.44 -27.45
C PHE A 161 1.62 -0.56 -28.53
N GLU A 162 1.77 -0.15 -29.78
CA GLU A 162 1.65 -1.01 -30.95
C GLU A 162 2.89 -0.80 -31.80
N ASN A 163 3.52 -1.89 -32.24
CA ASN A 163 4.81 -1.83 -32.96
C ASN A 163 5.89 -1.02 -32.22
N ASN A 164 5.87 -1.04 -30.88
CA ASN A 164 6.76 -0.27 -30.00
C ASN A 164 6.63 1.26 -30.14
N GLU A 165 5.51 1.74 -30.67
CA GLU A 165 5.13 3.16 -30.69
C GLU A 165 3.93 3.39 -29.77
N PHE A 166 3.89 4.57 -29.14
CA PHE A 166 2.74 4.99 -28.33
C PHE A 166 1.49 5.03 -29.21
N ALA A 167 0.51 4.19 -28.87
CA ALA A 167 -0.70 4.00 -29.68
C ALA A 167 -1.94 4.62 -29.01
N GLY A 168 -1.93 4.76 -27.69
CA GLY A 168 -3.03 5.34 -26.93
C GLY A 168 -2.90 5.05 -25.44
N ALA A 169 -3.99 5.26 -24.70
CA ALA A 169 -4.04 5.04 -23.27
C ALA A 169 -5.24 4.18 -22.85
N ILE A 170 -5.02 3.36 -21.82
CA ILE A 170 -6.06 2.77 -21.00
C ILE A 170 -6.39 3.82 -19.94
N VAL A 171 -7.63 4.29 -19.93
CA VAL A 171 -8.08 5.37 -19.06
C VAL A 171 -9.20 4.85 -18.16
N SER A 172 -8.94 4.78 -16.86
CA SER A 172 -10.00 4.58 -15.85
C SER A 172 -10.37 5.91 -15.24
N TRP A 173 -11.62 6.02 -14.82
CA TRP A 173 -12.11 7.18 -14.11
C TRP A 173 -12.93 6.79 -12.89
N PHE A 174 -12.97 7.70 -11.92
CA PHE A 174 -13.77 7.56 -10.72
C PHE A 174 -14.11 8.93 -10.14
N GLU A 175 -15.25 9.01 -9.47
CA GLU A 175 -15.55 10.15 -8.61
C GLU A 175 -14.85 9.97 -7.26
N PRO A 176 -14.21 11.01 -6.69
CA PRO A 176 -13.53 10.93 -5.39
C PRO A 176 -14.39 10.33 -4.28
N ARG A 177 -15.69 10.59 -4.29
CA ARG A 177 -16.66 10.02 -3.34
C ARG A 177 -16.61 8.48 -3.25
N ASN A 178 -16.32 7.78 -4.35
CA ASN A 178 -16.34 6.31 -4.38
C ASN A 178 -15.11 5.71 -3.69
N ILE A 179 -13.98 6.43 -3.67
CA ILE A 179 -12.73 5.93 -3.07
C ILE A 179 -12.57 6.40 -1.61
N VAL A 180 -13.02 7.61 -1.28
CA VAL A 180 -12.94 8.15 0.09
C VAL A 180 -13.80 7.39 1.09
N GLU A 181 -14.84 6.67 0.64
CA GLU A 181 -15.61 5.73 1.47
C GLU A 181 -14.75 4.59 2.06
N ALA A 182 -13.53 4.38 1.57
CA ALA A 182 -12.57 3.48 2.21
C ALA A 182 -12.04 4.02 3.56
N SER A 183 -12.09 5.33 3.76
CA SER A 183 -11.66 5.99 4.99
C SER A 183 -12.58 5.59 6.15
N PRO A 184 -12.05 5.36 7.36
CA PRO A 184 -12.88 5.05 8.53
C PRO A 184 -13.79 6.21 8.95
N ALA A 185 -13.44 7.46 8.60
CA ALA A 185 -14.28 8.64 8.81
C ALA A 185 -14.16 9.59 7.61
N PRO A 186 -14.87 9.31 6.49
CA PRO A 186 -14.76 10.09 5.25
C PRO A 186 -15.14 11.56 5.42
N ASP A 187 -16.01 11.85 6.38
CA ASP A 187 -16.42 13.22 6.75
C ASP A 187 -15.33 14.00 7.47
N GLU A 188 -14.19 13.41 7.82
CA GLU A 188 -13.05 14.11 8.42
C GLU A 188 -11.86 14.24 7.46
N LEU A 189 -11.93 13.55 6.31
CA LEU A 189 -10.92 13.58 5.26
C LEU A 189 -11.28 14.63 4.22
N ILE A 190 -10.29 15.41 3.80
CA ILE A 190 -10.38 16.32 2.67
C ILE A 190 -9.47 15.80 1.57
N MET A 191 -9.95 15.81 0.33
CA MET A 191 -9.15 15.50 -0.86
C MET A 191 -9.18 16.71 -1.79
N LEU A 192 -8.03 17.16 -2.24
CA LEU A 192 -7.95 18.25 -3.23
C LEU A 192 -6.81 18.02 -4.23
N GLN A 193 -6.93 18.63 -5.40
CA GLN A 193 -5.80 18.96 -6.25
C GLN A 193 -5.50 20.46 -6.08
N PRO A 194 -4.30 20.94 -6.45
CA PRO A 194 -3.91 22.34 -6.28
C PRO A 194 -4.95 23.37 -6.75
N GLU A 195 -5.70 23.05 -7.82
CA GLU A 195 -6.67 23.95 -8.45
C GLU A 195 -8.13 23.68 -8.05
N ALA A 196 -8.43 22.57 -7.36
CA ALA A 196 -9.82 22.22 -7.05
C ALA A 196 -9.97 21.31 -5.83
N VAL A 197 -11.05 21.53 -5.06
CA VAL A 197 -11.48 20.61 -4.01
C VAL A 197 -12.18 19.42 -4.66
N LEU A 198 -11.68 18.21 -4.37
CA LEU A 198 -12.17 16.95 -4.93
C LEU A 198 -13.13 16.22 -3.98
N TRP A 199 -12.92 16.37 -2.68
CA TRP A 199 -13.81 15.88 -1.64
C TRP A 199 -13.76 16.84 -0.44
N PRO A 200 -14.84 17.60 -0.17
CA PRO A 200 -14.91 18.46 1.00
C PRO A 200 -15.28 17.65 2.25
N THR A 201 -14.93 18.16 3.42
CA THR A 201 -15.49 17.69 4.70
C THR A 201 -16.63 18.59 5.14
N ALA A 202 -17.71 17.99 5.66
CA ALA A 202 -18.79 18.71 6.34
C ALA A 202 -18.30 19.54 7.55
N ALA A 203 -17.20 19.12 8.19
CA ALA A 203 -16.61 19.79 9.36
C ALA A 203 -15.78 21.04 9.01
N SER A 204 -15.42 21.24 7.73
CA SER A 204 -14.50 22.33 7.35
C SER A 204 -15.14 23.73 7.41
N GLY A 205 -16.45 23.83 7.67
CA GLY A 205 -17.17 25.10 7.70
C GLY A 205 -17.33 25.71 6.30
N GLU A 206 -18.29 26.63 6.16
CA GLU A 206 -18.50 27.35 4.90
C GLU A 206 -17.24 28.15 4.52
N GLY A 207 -16.65 27.85 3.35
CA GLY A 207 -15.53 28.62 2.78
C GLY A 207 -14.11 28.09 3.02
N ALA A 208 -13.92 27.01 3.79
CA ALA A 208 -12.59 26.42 3.97
C ALA A 208 -12.00 25.88 2.66
N GLY A 209 -12.84 25.35 1.77
CA GLY A 209 -12.45 24.96 0.41
C GLY A 209 -11.68 26.07 -0.33
N GLN A 210 -12.21 27.30 -0.30
CA GLN A 210 -11.55 28.46 -0.92
C GLN A 210 -10.24 28.83 -0.22
N GLY A 211 -10.16 28.64 1.11
CA GLY A 211 -8.96 28.84 1.89
C GLY A 211 -7.83 27.89 1.46
N PHE A 212 -8.12 26.62 1.21
CA PHE A 212 -7.12 25.66 0.72
C PHE A 212 -6.62 26.01 -0.69
N LEU A 213 -7.51 26.42 -1.58
CA LEU A 213 -7.14 26.79 -2.96
C LEU A 213 -6.38 28.11 -3.06
N SER A 214 -6.38 28.91 -1.99
CA SER A 214 -5.59 30.15 -1.93
C SER A 214 -4.11 29.90 -1.65
N ALA A 215 -3.73 28.68 -1.25
CA ALA A 215 -2.33 28.32 -1.05
C ALA A 215 -1.60 28.22 -2.39
N ASN A 216 -0.34 28.65 -2.43
CA ASN A 216 0.50 28.47 -3.61
C ASN A 216 1.08 27.04 -3.63
N TRP A 217 0.22 26.06 -3.86
CA TRP A 217 0.59 24.64 -3.90
C TRP A 217 1.71 24.34 -4.90
N ALA A 218 1.76 25.08 -6.02
CA ALA A 218 2.82 24.92 -7.00
C ALA A 218 4.22 25.25 -6.45
N GLU A 219 4.34 26.19 -5.49
CA GLU A 219 5.60 26.45 -4.79
C GLU A 219 5.83 25.49 -3.63
N VAL A 220 4.79 25.21 -2.84
CA VAL A 220 4.87 24.30 -1.68
C VAL A 220 5.34 22.91 -2.10
N LEU A 221 4.75 22.36 -3.16
CA LEU A 221 5.02 20.99 -3.63
C LEU A 221 6.37 20.82 -4.33
N LYS A 222 7.16 21.90 -4.49
CA LYS A 222 8.55 21.78 -4.98
C LYS A 222 9.48 21.20 -3.93
N THR A 223 9.21 21.45 -2.64
CA THR A 223 10.09 21.04 -1.54
C THR A 223 9.39 20.16 -0.52
N GLU A 224 8.07 20.30 -0.38
CA GLU A 224 7.30 19.61 0.66
C GLU A 224 6.37 18.56 0.07
N VAL A 225 6.23 17.43 0.76
CA VAL A 225 5.24 16.38 0.47
C VAL A 225 4.22 16.22 1.59
N GLN A 226 4.40 16.94 2.69
CA GLN A 226 3.50 16.99 3.84
C GLN A 226 3.73 18.30 4.59
N GLY A 227 2.77 18.71 5.40
CA GLY A 227 2.93 19.90 6.23
C GLY A 227 1.66 20.33 6.93
N GLU A 228 1.62 21.60 7.31
CA GLU A 228 0.47 22.25 7.94
C GLU A 228 0.02 23.46 7.14
N ILE A 229 -1.27 23.78 7.19
CA ILE A 229 -1.85 24.97 6.60
C ILE A 229 -2.94 25.56 7.48
N GLN A 230 -3.00 26.89 7.53
CA GLN A 230 -4.12 27.61 8.13
C GLN A 230 -5.13 27.98 7.04
N ALA A 231 -6.36 27.48 7.16
CA ALA A 231 -7.43 27.74 6.19
C ALA A 231 -8.80 27.74 6.88
N GLY A 232 -9.75 28.58 6.43
CA GLY A 232 -11.10 28.60 7.00
C GLY A 232 -11.16 28.85 8.51
N GLY A 233 -10.16 29.50 9.10
CA GLY A 233 -10.06 29.72 10.55
C GLY A 233 -9.53 28.52 11.36
N GLY A 234 -9.24 27.38 10.71
CA GLY A 234 -8.68 26.18 11.34
C GLY A 234 -7.24 25.89 10.91
N ARG A 235 -6.60 24.98 11.66
CA ARG A 235 -5.29 24.42 11.35
C ARG A 235 -5.48 23.01 10.81
N TYR A 236 -4.84 22.71 9.68
CA TYR A 236 -4.96 21.44 8.99
C TYR A 236 -3.58 20.86 8.76
N VAL A 237 -3.45 19.55 8.95
CA VAL A 237 -2.29 18.80 8.47
C VAL A 237 -2.61 18.24 7.08
N TRP A 238 -1.59 18.14 6.23
CA TRP A 238 -1.74 17.64 4.88
C TRP A 238 -0.59 16.74 4.45
N GLN A 239 -0.90 15.84 3.51
CA GLN A 239 0.07 14.98 2.83
C GLN A 239 -0.28 14.86 1.35
N SER A 240 0.73 15.00 0.50
CA SER A 240 0.60 14.84 -0.94
C SER A 240 0.90 13.41 -1.37
N ARG A 241 0.12 12.93 -2.34
CA ARG A 241 0.31 11.69 -3.09
C ARG A 241 0.28 12.02 -4.57
N TYR A 242 1.22 11.50 -5.34
CA TYR A 242 1.21 11.69 -6.79
C TYR A 242 0.57 10.49 -7.51
N ILE A 243 -0.28 10.79 -8.50
CA ILE A 243 -0.72 9.85 -9.53
C ILE A 243 -0.20 10.36 -10.86
N GLY A 244 0.82 9.71 -11.42
CA GLY A 244 1.53 10.25 -12.58
C GLY A 244 2.14 11.62 -12.26
N GLN A 245 1.61 12.69 -12.84
CA GLN A 245 1.97 14.08 -12.55
C GLN A 245 1.06 14.79 -11.57
N LEU A 246 -0.15 14.27 -11.33
CA LEU A 246 -1.17 14.95 -10.56
C LEU A 246 -0.91 14.80 -9.07
N PRO A 247 -0.65 15.89 -8.32
CA PRO A 247 -0.66 15.84 -6.88
C PRO A 247 -2.09 15.80 -6.35
N ILE A 248 -2.37 14.79 -5.55
CA ILE A 248 -3.54 14.68 -4.69
C ILE A 248 -3.11 15.02 -3.28
N LEU A 249 -3.80 15.95 -2.66
CA LEU A 249 -3.55 16.40 -1.30
C LEU A 249 -4.65 15.86 -0.39
N TYR A 250 -4.25 15.07 0.60
CA TYR A 250 -5.10 14.62 1.69
C TYR A 250 -4.91 15.53 2.89
N LEU A 251 -6.00 15.99 3.49
CA LEU A 251 -5.96 16.86 4.66
C LEU A 251 -6.98 16.42 5.72
N THR A 252 -6.68 16.73 6.97
CA THR A 252 -7.64 16.67 8.08
C THR A 252 -7.43 17.87 8.99
N GLN A 253 -8.48 18.30 9.65
CA GLN A 253 -8.36 19.29 10.71
C GLN A 253 -7.50 18.72 11.83
N ALA A 254 -6.53 19.50 12.29
CA ALA A 254 -5.70 19.10 13.42
C ALA A 254 -6.54 19.19 14.71
N PRO A 255 -6.49 18.17 15.59
CA PRO A 255 -7.33 18.12 16.77
C PRO A 255 -7.12 19.32 17.69
N ALA A 256 -8.22 19.83 18.25
CA ALA A 256 -8.12 20.75 19.38
C ALA A 256 -7.56 19.98 20.60
N GLY A 257 -6.84 20.64 21.51
CA GLY A 257 -6.06 19.97 22.58
C GLY A 257 -6.80 18.96 23.50
N ASN A 258 -8.12 18.86 23.42
CA ASN A 258 -8.93 17.86 24.13
C ASN A 258 -9.23 16.57 23.31
N GLU A 259 -9.19 16.62 21.98
CA GLU A 259 -9.53 15.49 21.07
C GLU A 259 -8.41 14.46 20.97
N VAL A 260 -7.15 14.87 21.22
CA VAL A 260 -5.97 13.99 21.31
C VAL A 260 -6.15 12.84 22.32
N LYS A 261 -7.03 13.01 23.33
CA LYS A 261 -7.35 11.95 24.30
C LYS A 261 -8.34 10.92 23.75
N ALA A 262 -9.25 11.31 22.86
CA ALA A 262 -10.24 10.42 22.27
C ALA A 262 -9.63 9.60 21.11
N ASP A 263 -8.79 10.23 20.28
CA ASP A 263 -8.12 9.54 19.16
C ASP A 263 -7.15 8.44 19.63
N LYS A 264 -6.52 8.62 20.80
CA LYS A 264 -5.72 7.58 21.46
C LYS A 264 -6.56 6.41 21.97
N ALA A 265 -7.82 6.65 22.36
CA ALA A 265 -8.72 5.59 22.79
C ALA A 265 -9.23 4.77 21.60
N ALA A 266 -9.63 5.44 20.51
CA ALA A 266 -10.06 4.78 19.27
C ALA A 266 -8.89 4.03 18.58
N ALA A 267 -7.67 4.56 18.66
CA ALA A 267 -6.43 3.87 18.23
C ALA A 267 -6.27 2.50 18.86
N ALA A 268 -6.44 2.48 20.19
CA ALA A 268 -6.24 1.29 21.00
C ALA A 268 -7.30 0.22 20.69
N GLU A 269 -8.52 0.63 20.35
CA GLU A 269 -9.59 -0.29 19.94
C GLU A 269 -9.34 -0.92 18.56
N VAL A 270 -8.82 -0.16 17.59
CA VAL A 270 -8.46 -0.69 16.26
C VAL A 270 -7.24 -1.61 16.34
N GLY A 271 -6.23 -1.26 17.13
CA GLY A 271 -5.07 -2.13 17.41
C GLY A 271 -5.47 -3.44 18.08
N GLN A 272 -6.38 -3.39 19.06
CA GLN A 272 -6.93 -4.58 19.72
C GLN A 272 -7.80 -5.43 18.78
N ALA A 273 -8.55 -4.82 17.86
CA ALA A 273 -9.32 -5.55 16.85
C ALA A 273 -8.42 -6.26 15.82
N ALA A 274 -7.31 -5.63 15.43
CA ALA A 274 -6.30 -6.24 14.58
C ALA A 274 -5.58 -7.41 15.29
N GLU A 275 -5.19 -7.25 16.56
CA GLU A 275 -4.60 -8.35 17.36
C GLU A 275 -5.58 -9.51 17.60
N ALA A 276 -6.86 -9.22 17.84
CA ALA A 276 -7.91 -10.24 17.99
C ALA A 276 -8.13 -11.06 16.71
N SER A 277 -7.97 -10.43 15.54
CA SER A 277 -8.03 -11.13 14.24
C SER A 277 -6.81 -12.01 13.96
N ILE A 278 -5.71 -11.84 14.70
CA ILE A 278 -4.47 -12.64 14.57
C ILE A 278 -4.42 -13.75 15.65
N THR A 279 -5.23 -13.65 16.70
CA THR A 279 -5.33 -14.67 17.77
C THR A 279 -6.42 -15.72 17.54
N GLU A 280 -7.16 -15.65 16.44
CA GLU A 280 -7.99 -16.77 16.02
C GLU A 280 -7.07 -17.92 15.59
N ALA A 281 -7.10 -19.01 16.36
CA ALA A 281 -6.27 -20.17 16.13
C ALA A 281 -6.41 -20.62 14.66
N PRO A 282 -5.31 -20.98 13.97
CA PRO A 282 -5.40 -21.45 12.60
C PRO A 282 -6.37 -22.64 12.55
N PRO A 283 -7.20 -22.75 11.50
CA PRO A 283 -8.09 -23.89 11.36
C PRO A 283 -7.27 -25.17 11.49
N ALA A 284 -7.72 -26.07 12.36
CA ALA A 284 -7.06 -27.35 12.57
C ALA A 284 -6.89 -28.04 11.21
N ASP A 285 -5.63 -28.23 10.83
CA ASP A 285 -5.20 -28.86 9.61
C ASP A 285 -5.82 -30.26 9.51
N ALA A 286 -6.88 -30.38 8.70
CA ALA A 286 -7.48 -31.64 8.36
C ALA A 286 -6.59 -32.33 7.32
N GLY A 287 -5.57 -33.02 7.81
CA GLY A 287 -4.98 -34.18 7.13
C GLY A 287 -3.81 -33.89 6.20
N VAL A 288 -2.63 -33.63 6.78
CA VAL A 288 -1.34 -34.00 6.14
C VAL A 288 -0.59 -34.92 7.08
N GLY A 289 -0.84 -36.22 6.91
CA GLY A 289 -0.26 -37.28 7.74
C GLY A 289 -0.95 -38.62 7.59
N GLN A 290 -1.34 -39.01 6.37
CA GLN A 290 -1.58 -40.42 6.08
C GLN A 290 -0.34 -40.99 5.39
N GLU A 291 0.30 -41.89 6.11
CA GLU A 291 1.30 -42.84 5.65
C GLU A 291 0.81 -43.49 4.34
N LEU A 292 1.57 -43.35 3.26
CA LEU A 292 1.27 -44.01 1.99
C LEU A 292 1.22 -45.53 2.23
N PRO A 293 0.20 -46.24 1.73
CA PRO A 293 0.13 -47.70 1.87
C PRO A 293 1.28 -48.37 1.08
N PRO A 294 1.77 -49.53 1.54
CA PRO A 294 2.86 -50.22 0.85
C PRO A 294 2.44 -50.67 -0.55
N GLU A 295 3.32 -50.44 -1.53
CA GLU A 295 3.14 -50.87 -2.92
C GLU A 295 2.80 -52.37 -3.00
N THR A 296 1.63 -52.68 -3.54
CA THR A 296 1.30 -54.05 -3.96
C THR A 296 2.13 -54.41 -5.18
N VAL A 297 3.15 -55.25 -4.99
CA VAL A 297 3.91 -55.87 -6.08
C VAL A 297 2.98 -56.82 -6.86
N THR A 298 2.54 -56.40 -8.04
CA THR A 298 1.93 -57.30 -9.03
C THR A 298 3.02 -58.18 -9.66
N PRO A 299 2.85 -59.52 -9.72
CA PRO A 299 3.81 -60.39 -10.39
C PRO A 299 3.71 -60.20 -11.92
N PRO A 300 4.81 -60.44 -12.67
CA PRO A 300 4.80 -60.31 -14.12
C PRO A 300 3.93 -61.41 -14.76
N PRO A 301 3.31 -61.14 -15.91
CA PRO A 301 2.55 -62.15 -16.63
C PRO A 301 3.49 -63.29 -17.08
N SER A 302 3.01 -64.52 -16.93
CA SER A 302 3.65 -65.69 -17.53
C SER A 302 3.47 -65.63 -19.04
N PHE A 303 4.54 -65.95 -19.78
CA PHE A 303 4.66 -65.93 -21.24
C PHE A 303 3.46 -66.51 -22.01
#